data_AF-A0A847SX60-F1
#
_entry.id   AF-A0A847SX60-F1
#
_cell.length_a   1.000
_cell.length_b   1.000
_cell.length_c   1.000
_cell.angle_alpha   90.00
_cell.angle_beta   90.00
_cell.angle_gamma   90.00
#
_symmetry.space_group_name_H-M   'P 1'
#
loop_
_entity.id
_entity.type
_entity.pdbx_description
1 polymer ?
#
loop_
_entity_poly.entity_id
_entity_poly.type
_entity_poly.pdbx_seq_one_letter_code
_entity_poly.pdbx_strand_id
1 'polypeptide(L)'
;MGLEDHQCQFINPETGERCKAYALHSSTQGHCFHHDEASADLANEARSRGGKRGYSVTVPKNAVQEVQTLEDLKEYMSEILIATRAGKLAPPIAQACSSCAGQMAKILDLGELSSRLEAVERKIDGGR
;
A
#
# COMPACT_ATOMS: atom_id res chain seq x y z
N MET A 1 -1.72 -22.13 47.73
CA MET A 1 -2.06 -20.82 47.12
C MET A 1 -2.26 -21.11 45.64
N GLY A 2 -3.50 -21.32 45.22
CA GLY A 2 -3.83 -21.86 43.91
C GLY A 2 -3.51 -20.88 42.79
N LEU A 3 -3.00 -21.36 41.67
CA LEU A 3 -2.91 -20.63 40.41
C LEU A 3 -4.35 -20.43 39.91
N GLU A 4 -5.02 -19.41 40.43
CA GLU A 4 -6.40 -19.07 40.07
C GLU A 4 -6.38 -18.41 38.69
N ASP A 5 -6.57 -19.26 37.68
CA ASP A 5 -7.08 -18.99 36.34
C ASP A 5 -6.68 -17.64 35.72
N HIS A 6 -5.53 -17.64 35.03
CA HIS A 6 -4.99 -16.49 34.31
C HIS A 6 -5.80 -16.12 33.04
N GLN A 7 -6.98 -16.70 32.81
CA GLN A 7 -7.79 -16.46 31.64
C GLN A 7 -8.80 -15.33 31.85
N CYS A 8 -9.02 -14.52 30.81
CA CYS A 8 -9.99 -13.44 30.81
C CYS A 8 -11.38 -13.91 31.25
N GLN A 9 -12.00 -13.20 32.18
CA GLN A 9 -13.32 -13.54 32.72
C GLN A 9 -14.50 -13.13 31.81
N PHE A 10 -14.24 -12.41 30.71
CA PHE A 10 -15.29 -11.98 29.78
C PHE A 10 -15.96 -13.16 29.05
N ILE A 11 -17.28 -13.15 29.02
CA ILE A 11 -18.12 -14.11 28.29
C ILE A 11 -18.76 -13.40 27.11
N ASN A 12 -18.58 -13.95 25.91
CA ASN A 12 -19.21 -13.40 24.70
C ASN A 12 -20.75 -13.56 24.81
N PRO A 13 -21.53 -12.46 24.76
CA PRO A 13 -22.98 -12.53 24.90
C PRO A 13 -23.71 -13.21 23.74
N GLU A 14 -23.08 -13.29 22.56
CA GLU A 14 -23.66 -13.93 21.37
C GLU A 14 -23.39 -15.44 21.31
N THR A 15 -22.18 -15.86 21.69
CA THR A 15 -21.78 -17.28 21.62
C THR A 15 -21.80 -18.00 22.96
N GLY A 16 -21.87 -17.27 24.07
CA GLY A 16 -21.74 -17.80 25.43
C GLY A 16 -20.33 -18.31 25.77
N GLU A 17 -19.36 -18.20 24.87
CA GLU A 17 -18.01 -18.69 25.08
C GLU A 17 -17.16 -17.71 25.89
N ARG A 18 -16.33 -18.26 26.79
CA ARG A 18 -15.34 -17.47 27.53
C ARG A 18 -14.18 -17.06 26.63
N CYS A 19 -13.75 -15.81 26.77
CA CYS A 19 -12.57 -15.30 26.09
C CYS A 19 -11.33 -16.13 26.47
N LYS A 20 -10.62 -16.65 25.45
CA LYS A 20 -9.46 -17.52 25.67
C LYS A 20 -8.16 -16.79 25.96
N ALA A 21 -8.15 -15.46 25.91
CA ALA A 21 -6.97 -14.63 26.15
C ALA A 21 -6.57 -14.61 27.62
N TYR A 22 -5.31 -14.30 27.90
CA TYR A 22 -4.84 -14.08 29.27
C TYR A 22 -5.39 -12.78 29.85
N ALA A 23 -5.81 -12.83 31.12
CA ALA A 23 -6.16 -11.67 31.90
C ALA A 23 -4.91 -10.82 32.17
N LEU A 24 -5.08 -9.49 32.19
CA LEU A 24 -4.02 -8.60 32.62
C LEU A 24 -3.82 -8.72 34.13
N HIS A 25 -2.58 -8.81 34.59
CA HIS A 25 -2.26 -8.78 36.03
C HIS A 25 -2.74 -7.50 36.72
N SER A 26 -2.86 -6.40 35.97
CA SER A 26 -3.34 -5.11 36.45
C SER A 26 -4.87 -4.96 36.43
N SER A 27 -5.61 -5.91 35.83
CA SER A 27 -7.07 -5.80 35.74
C SER A 27 -7.72 -6.25 37.05
N THR A 28 -8.52 -5.37 37.65
CA THR A 28 -9.31 -5.67 38.85
C THR A 28 -10.49 -6.62 38.57
N GLN A 29 -10.92 -6.69 37.31
CA GLN A 29 -12.02 -7.55 36.84
C GLN A 29 -11.51 -8.86 36.19
N GLY A 30 -10.19 -9.09 36.17
CA GLY A 30 -9.62 -10.27 35.50
C GLY A 30 -9.85 -10.27 33.99
N HIS A 31 -9.88 -9.10 33.35
CA HIS A 31 -10.09 -8.95 31.92
C HIS A 31 -8.77 -8.85 31.14
N CYS A 32 -8.80 -9.25 29.85
CA CYS A 32 -7.67 -9.05 28.94
C CYS A 32 -7.64 -7.61 28.41
N PHE A 33 -6.57 -7.25 27.72
CA PHE A 33 -6.37 -5.93 27.12
C PHE A 33 -7.56 -5.41 26.28
N HIS A 34 -8.35 -6.31 25.66
CA HIS A 34 -9.49 -5.92 24.83
C HIS A 34 -10.82 -5.78 25.58
N HIS A 35 -10.96 -6.37 26.76
CA HIS A 35 -12.20 -6.34 27.55
C HIS A 35 -12.06 -5.58 28.87
N ASP A 36 -10.85 -5.11 29.20
CA ASP A 36 -10.57 -4.27 30.36
C ASP A 36 -10.91 -2.81 30.04
N GLU A 37 -11.82 -2.21 30.82
CA GLU A 37 -12.30 -0.83 30.60
C GLU A 37 -11.18 0.20 30.71
N ALA A 38 -10.23 0.00 31.64
CA ALA A 38 -9.09 0.90 31.82
C ALA A 38 -8.13 0.89 30.61
N SER A 39 -8.17 -0.16 29.80
CA SER A 39 -7.37 -0.32 28.59
C SER A 39 -8.13 0.07 27.31
N ALA A 40 -9.38 0.51 27.39
CA ALA A 40 -10.26 0.71 26.25
C ALA A 40 -9.69 1.69 25.20
N ASP A 41 -9.15 2.83 25.64
CA ASP A 41 -8.56 3.83 24.74
C ASP A 41 -7.32 3.30 24.02
N LEU A 42 -6.45 2.60 24.74
CA LEU A 42 -5.25 1.97 24.18
C LEU A 42 -5.61 0.84 23.21
N ALA A 43 -6.63 0.04 23.53
CA ALA A 43 -7.12 -1.02 22.65
C ALA A 43 -7.78 -0.46 21.38
N ASN A 44 -8.50 0.65 21.49
CA ASN A 44 -9.03 1.39 20.34
C ASN A 44 -7.91 1.94 19.45
N GLU A 45 -6.89 2.54 20.06
CA GLU A 45 -5.73 3.05 19.35
C GLU A 45 -4.99 1.92 18.61
N ALA A 46 -4.72 0.81 19.29
CA ALA A 46 -4.05 -0.36 18.73
C ALA A 46 -4.81 -0.96 17.52
N ARG A 47 -6.15 -1.06 17.60
CA ARG A 47 -6.99 -1.46 16.46
C ARG A 47 -6.89 -0.46 15.30
N SER A 48 -6.87 0.84 15.60
CA SER A 48 -6.79 1.89 14.58
C SER A 48 -5.44 1.95 13.87
N ARG A 49 -4.35 1.54 14.52
CA ARG A 49 -2.99 1.58 13.93
C ARG A 49 -2.85 0.71 12.69
N GLY A 50 -3.54 -0.43 12.64
CA GLY A 50 -3.59 -1.30 11.45
C GLY A 50 -4.29 -0.62 10.27
N GLY A 51 -5.45 0.01 10.51
CA GLY A 51 -6.21 0.72 9.48
C GLY A 51 -5.58 2.04 9.04
N LYS A 52 -4.93 2.77 9.96
CA LYS A 52 -4.23 4.03 9.68
C LYS A 52 -2.96 3.85 8.85
N ARG A 53 -2.34 2.66 8.89
CA ARG A 53 -1.17 2.32 8.06
C ARG A 53 -1.51 2.18 6.56
N GLY A 54 -2.80 2.06 6.21
CA GLY A 54 -3.28 1.88 4.85
C GLY A 54 -3.58 3.17 4.08
N TYR A 55 -3.45 4.35 4.69
CA TYR A 55 -3.66 5.59 3.95
C TYR A 55 -2.44 5.87 3.07
N SER A 56 -2.65 5.67 1.77
CA SER A 56 -1.81 6.23 0.72
C SER A 56 -1.59 7.70 1.03
N VAL A 57 -0.33 8.08 1.27
CA VAL A 57 0.06 9.48 1.22
C VAL A 57 -0.32 9.93 -0.18
N THR A 58 -1.39 10.74 -0.28
CA THR A 58 -1.84 11.26 -1.55
C THR A 58 -0.81 12.29 -1.96
N VAL A 59 0.11 11.90 -2.84
CA VAL A 59 1.11 12.84 -3.35
C VAL A 59 0.37 13.84 -4.24
N PRO A 60 0.50 15.15 -3.97
CA PRO A 60 -0.10 16.17 -4.82
C PRO A 60 0.31 15.95 -6.28
N LYS A 61 -0.62 16.09 -7.24
CA LYS A 61 -0.33 15.84 -8.67
C LYS A 61 0.84 16.70 -9.18
N ASN A 62 0.97 17.92 -8.67
CA ASN A 62 2.06 18.86 -8.98
C ASN A 62 3.41 18.48 -8.36
N ALA A 63 3.46 17.49 -7.47
CA ALA A 63 4.68 16.96 -6.88
C ALA A 63 5.20 15.71 -7.59
N VAL A 64 4.56 15.28 -8.69
CA VAL A 64 4.98 14.13 -9.49
C VAL A 64 5.15 14.59 -10.94
N GLN A 65 6.30 14.29 -11.54
CA GLN A 65 6.51 14.51 -12.96
C GLN A 65 5.63 13.55 -13.77
N GLU A 66 4.90 14.09 -14.74
CA GLU A 66 4.14 13.27 -15.68
C GLU A 66 5.11 12.69 -16.73
N VAL A 67 4.96 11.40 -17.03
CA VAL A 67 5.75 10.72 -18.05
C VAL A 67 5.02 10.87 -19.39
N GLN A 68 5.57 11.71 -20.27
CA GLN A 68 4.96 11.99 -21.59
C GLN A 68 5.77 11.42 -22.75
N THR A 69 7.06 11.16 -22.54
CA THR A 69 7.99 10.66 -23.55
C THR A 69 8.74 9.43 -23.05
N LEU A 70 9.38 8.70 -23.97
CA LEU A 70 10.27 7.59 -23.61
C LEU A 70 11.49 8.06 -22.83
N GLU A 71 11.95 9.30 -23.03
CA GLU A 71 13.07 9.88 -22.28
C GLU A 71 12.66 10.15 -20.83
N ASP A 72 11.47 10.73 -20.61
CA ASP A 72 10.92 10.89 -19.25
C ASP A 72 10.80 9.54 -18.53
N LEU A 73 10.35 8.51 -19.26
CA LEU A 73 10.20 7.17 -18.72
C LEU A 73 11.55 6.56 -18.33
N LYS A 74 12.59 6.79 -19.15
CA LYS A 74 13.96 6.36 -18.88
C LYS A 74 14.55 7.05 -17.64
N GLU A 75 14.32 8.36 -17.49
CA GLU A 75 14.73 9.11 -16.29
C GLU A 75 14.05 8.53 -15.04
N TYR A 76 12.73 8.36 -15.09
CA TYR A 76 11.94 7.79 -13.99
C TYR A 76 12.41 6.37 -13.60
N MET A 77 12.66 5.51 -14.58
CA MET A 77 13.19 4.16 -14.33
C MET A 77 14.60 4.17 -13.73
N SER A 78 15.43 5.14 -14.12
CA SER A 78 16.76 5.32 -13.54
C SER A 78 16.67 5.71 -12.05
N GLU A 79 15.73 6.58 -11.69
CA GLU A 79 15.48 6.96 -10.29
C GLU A 79 14.99 5.77 -9.46
N ILE A 80 14.05 4.97 -9.98
CA ILE A 80 13.56 3.76 -9.30
C ILE A 80 14.71 2.79 -9.04
N LEU A 81 15.59 2.57 -10.04
CA LEU A 81 16.72 1.67 -9.90
C LEU A 81 17.68 2.14 -8.80
N ILE A 82 18.02 3.43 -8.78
CA ILE A 82 18.88 4.03 -7.77
C ILE A 82 18.24 3.92 -6.38
N ALA A 83 16.97 4.29 -6.25
CA ALA A 83 16.24 4.26 -4.98
C ALA A 83 16.12 2.84 -4.42
N THR A 84 15.88 1.85 -5.28
CA THR A 84 15.81 0.44 -4.91
C THR A 84 17.17 -0.05 -4.41
N ARG A 85 18.25 0.22 -5.15
CA ARG A 85 19.62 -0.16 -4.76
C ARG A 85 20.08 0.51 -3.47
N ALA A 86 19.61 1.73 -3.21
CA ALA A 86 19.88 2.46 -1.99
C ALA A 86 19.02 2.01 -0.79
N GLY A 87 18.10 1.06 -0.95
CA GLY A 87 17.17 0.62 0.10
C GLY A 87 16.09 1.64 0.45
N LYS A 88 15.93 2.70 -0.36
CA LYS A 88 14.92 3.75 -0.17
C LYS A 88 13.56 3.36 -0.76
N LEU A 89 13.54 2.39 -1.66
CA LEU A 89 12.33 1.84 -2.27
C LEU A 89 12.27 0.33 -2.06
N ALA A 90 11.12 -0.18 -1.61
CA ALA A 90 10.93 -1.61 -1.38
C ALA A 90 10.83 -2.38 -2.72
N PRO A 91 11.40 -3.59 -2.84
CA PRO A 91 11.36 -4.36 -4.09
C PRO A 91 9.96 -4.60 -4.68
N PRO A 92 8.91 -4.90 -3.88
CA PRO A 92 7.56 -5.04 -4.42
C PRO A 92 7.01 -3.75 -5.07
N ILE A 93 7.38 -2.59 -4.54
CA ILE A 93 6.98 -1.28 -5.10
C ILE A 93 7.74 -1.04 -6.41
N ALA A 94 9.05 -1.28 -6.42
CA ALA A 94 9.86 -1.15 -7.63
C ALA A 94 9.39 -2.08 -8.76
N GLN A 95 8.97 -3.29 -8.43
CA GLN A 95 8.38 -4.24 -9.37
C GLN A 95 7.08 -3.70 -9.97
N ALA A 96 6.17 -3.19 -9.14
CA ALA A 96 4.92 -2.60 -9.62
C ALA A 96 5.19 -1.42 -10.57
N CYS A 97 6.11 -0.51 -10.21
CA CYS A 97 6.49 0.60 -11.07
C CYS A 97 7.08 0.12 -12.41
N SER A 98 7.94 -0.90 -12.39
CA SER A 98 8.55 -1.47 -13.60
C SER A 98 7.51 -2.10 -14.53
N SER A 99 6.50 -2.76 -13.98
CA SER A 99 5.38 -3.30 -14.75
C SER A 99 4.55 -2.20 -15.42
N CYS A 100 4.24 -1.11 -14.70
CA CYS A 100 3.55 0.05 -15.27
C CYS A 100 4.39 0.73 -16.37
N ALA A 101 5.68 0.92 -16.13
CA ALA A 101 6.61 1.49 -17.10
C ALA A 101 6.65 0.67 -18.41
N GLY A 102 6.68 -0.66 -18.32
CA GLY A 102 6.65 -1.52 -19.51
C GLY A 102 5.38 -1.39 -20.34
N GLN A 103 4.22 -1.10 -19.73
CA GLN A 103 2.99 -0.82 -20.49
C GLN A 103 3.01 0.58 -21.09
N MET A 104 3.52 1.56 -20.35
CA MET A 104 3.63 2.95 -20.81
C MET A 104 4.55 3.09 -22.01
N ALA A 105 5.71 2.41 -22.01
CA ALA A 105 6.62 2.37 -23.14
C ALA A 105 5.92 1.91 -24.43
N LYS A 106 5.14 0.83 -24.35
CA LYS A 106 4.38 0.32 -25.51
C LYS A 106 3.36 1.32 -26.04
N ILE A 107 2.66 2.02 -25.15
CA ILE A 107 1.66 3.03 -25.55
C ILE A 107 2.35 4.20 -26.27
N LEU A 108 3.46 4.70 -25.71
CA LEU A 108 4.24 5.78 -26.30
C LEU A 108 4.82 5.39 -27.67
N ASP A 109 5.43 4.21 -27.75
CA ASP A 109 5.98 3.65 -29.01
C ASP A 109 4.89 3.52 -30.07
N LEU A 110 3.72 2.94 -29.71
CA LEU A 110 2.60 2.78 -30.64
C LEU A 110 2.07 4.15 -31.12
N GLY A 111 2.01 5.14 -30.24
CA GLY A 111 1.61 6.50 -30.60
C GLY A 111 2.58 7.15 -31.59
N GLU A 112 3.89 7.01 -31.37
CA GLU A 112 4.92 7.52 -32.29
C GLU A 112 4.85 6.82 -33.65
N LEU A 113 4.75 5.49 -33.65
CA LEU A 113 4.66 4.69 -34.88
C LEU A 113 3.42 5.04 -35.69
N SER A 114 2.27 5.22 -35.03
CA SER A 114 1.02 5.62 -35.68
C SER A 114 1.18 7.01 -36.34
N SER A 115 1.76 7.96 -35.62
CA SER A 115 2.03 9.30 -36.14
C SER A 115 2.96 9.29 -37.35
N ARG A 116 4.00 8.43 -37.31
CA ARG A 116 4.93 8.25 -38.43
C ARG A 116 4.27 7.59 -39.63
N LEU A 117 3.40 6.60 -39.41
CA LEU A 117 2.65 5.94 -40.48
C LEU A 117 1.73 6.93 -41.19
N GLU A 118 0.95 7.71 -40.45
CA GLU A 118 0.08 8.76 -41.01
C GLU A 118 0.85 9.81 -41.81
N ALA A 119 2.08 10.14 -41.38
CA ALA A 119 2.94 11.07 -42.10
C ALA A 119 3.45 10.49 -43.43
N VAL A 120 3.67 9.18 -43.48
CA VAL A 120 4.07 8.46 -44.70
C VAL A 120 2.87 8.31 -45.65
N GLU A 121 1.72 7.89 -45.15
CA GLU A 121 0.48 7.73 -45.92
C GLU A 121 0.08 9.05 -46.60
N ARG A 122 0.13 10.18 -45.88
CA ARG A 122 -0.12 11.51 -46.45
C ARG A 122 0.81 11.86 -47.61
N LYS A 123 2.08 11.46 -47.55
CA LYS A 123 3.05 11.71 -48.63
C LYS A 123 2.78 10.84 -49.86
N ILE A 124 2.25 9.63 -49.66
CA ILE A 124 1.87 8.72 -50.75
C ILE A 124 0.59 9.22 -51.42
N ASP A 125 -0.43 9.58 -50.64
CA ASP A 125 -1.72 10.04 -51.16
C ASP A 125 -1.65 11.45 -51.79
N GLY A 126 -0.81 12.33 -51.26
CA GLY A 126 -0.57 13.66 -51.83
C GLY A 126 0.41 13.69 -53.01
N GLY A 127 1.02 12.54 -53.36
CA GLY A 127 1.94 12.39 -54.48
C GLY A 127 1.30 11.77 -55.73
N ARG A 128 -0.03 11.64 -55.76
CA ARG A 128 -0.81 11.08 -56.86
C ARG A 128 -1.56 12.14 -57.66
#